data_AF-A0A068QXZ3-F1
#
_entry.id   AF-A0A068QXZ3-F1
#
_cell.length_a   1.000
_cell.length_b   1.000
_cell.length_c   1.000
_cell.angle_alpha   90.00
_cell.angle_beta   90.00
_cell.angle_gamma   90.00
#
_symmetry.space_group_name_H-M   'P 1'
#
loop_
_entity.id
_entity.type
_entity.pdbx_description
1 polymer ?
#
loop_
_entity_poly.entity_id
_entity_poly.type
_entity_poly.pdbx_seq_one_letter_code
_entity_poly.pdbx_strand_id
1 'polypeptide(L)'
;MDTLKNNEESPSWYSVSTLEIRLADRSDRASIFSNGMHQVIIDVYIQPIDKNRNNISVPDKDIVVNLYLIDFNTGEEICYNCCLESGDYKWSYAYSSNGFTTSIPFSNSSFKQQSSQKEEKHKNRIRHYVYCLPSALGKDKPIAVLVKAPDGEHSTGLNGDQGEEFVLLRPIYARQYSLDDMDMQAVLQDLHKYNAKEFTVFAQNTYLSFSEKTTDQYGSRYVKFIHY
;
A
#
# COMPACT_ATOMS: atom_id res chain seq x y z
N MET A 1 -18.61 1.94 -50.20
CA MET A 1 -17.90 0.80 -49.59
C MET A 1 -16.57 1.34 -49.11
N ASP A 2 -16.53 1.86 -47.89
CA ASP A 2 -15.27 2.28 -47.25
C ASP A 2 -15.15 1.51 -45.94
N THR A 3 -14.38 0.44 -45.98
CA THR A 3 -13.97 -0.35 -44.83
C THR A 3 -12.89 0.42 -44.08
N LEU A 4 -13.30 1.18 -43.07
CA LEU A 4 -12.41 1.65 -42.02
C LEU A 4 -11.86 0.42 -41.29
N LYS A 5 -10.62 0.06 -41.64
CA LYS A 5 -9.79 -0.86 -40.86
C LYS A 5 -9.55 -0.21 -39.49
N ASN A 6 -10.33 -0.61 -38.49
CA ASN A 6 -9.97 -0.43 -37.09
C ASN A 6 -8.78 -1.33 -36.77
N ASN A 7 -7.58 -0.87 -37.14
CA ASN A 7 -6.31 -1.41 -36.65
C ASN A 7 -6.03 -0.78 -35.28
N GLU A 8 -6.77 -1.19 -34.26
CA GLU A 8 -6.38 -1.00 -32.86
C GLU A 8 -6.03 -2.35 -32.24
N GLU A 9 -5.09 -3.07 -32.86
CA GLU A 9 -4.33 -4.06 -32.10
C GLU A 9 -3.37 -3.28 -31.19
N SER A 10 -3.86 -2.93 -30.01
CA SER A 10 -2.99 -2.56 -28.88
C SER A 10 -1.91 -3.64 -28.80
N PRO A 11 -0.61 -3.31 -28.68
CA PRO A 11 0.41 -4.33 -28.49
C PRO A 11 0.13 -5.00 -27.15
N SER A 12 -0.62 -6.11 -27.17
CA SER A 12 -0.86 -6.91 -25.99
C SER A 12 0.49 -7.53 -25.66
N TRP A 13 1.13 -7.02 -24.61
CA TRP A 13 2.25 -7.67 -23.97
C TRP A 13 2.06 -9.19 -23.91
N TYR A 14 3.16 -9.91 -24.03
CA TYR A 14 3.15 -11.36 -24.14
C TYR A 14 3.71 -12.02 -22.88
N SER A 15 4.76 -11.43 -22.30
CA SER A 15 5.53 -12.01 -21.20
C SER A 15 6.20 -10.92 -20.36
N VAL A 16 6.95 -11.33 -19.34
CA VAL A 16 7.74 -10.47 -18.46
C VAL A 16 9.21 -10.86 -18.54
N SER A 17 10.09 -9.92 -18.89
CA SER A 17 11.54 -10.18 -18.87
C SER A 17 12.18 -9.90 -17.52
N THR A 18 11.52 -9.11 -16.68
CA THR A 18 12.02 -8.77 -15.34
C THR A 18 10.86 -8.43 -14.42
N LEU A 19 10.90 -9.00 -13.23
CA LEU A 19 9.96 -8.76 -12.15
C LEU A 19 10.75 -8.58 -10.84
N GLU A 20 10.53 -7.48 -10.14
CA GLU A 20 11.22 -7.16 -8.88
C GLU A 20 10.24 -6.59 -7.86
N ILE A 21 10.51 -6.80 -6.57
CA ILE A 21 9.67 -6.31 -5.46
C ILE A 21 10.52 -5.65 -4.40
N ARG A 22 10.15 -4.43 -3.98
CA ARG A 22 10.91 -3.65 -2.98
C ARG A 22 10.01 -2.82 -2.08
N LEU A 23 10.48 -2.52 -0.88
CA LEU A 23 9.89 -1.46 -0.06
C LEU A 23 10.23 -0.09 -0.63
N ALA A 24 9.33 0.89 -0.45
CA ALA A 24 9.54 2.24 -0.97
C ALA A 24 10.79 2.94 -0.39
N ASP A 25 11.19 2.58 0.84
CA ASP A 25 12.43 3.05 1.48
C ASP A 25 13.68 2.25 1.06
N ARG A 26 13.54 1.31 0.12
CA ARG A 26 14.59 0.43 -0.43
C ARG A 26 15.17 -0.55 0.58
N SER A 27 14.52 -0.78 1.71
CA SER A 27 14.82 -1.90 2.59
C SER A 27 14.18 -3.20 2.09
N ASP A 28 14.65 -4.34 2.61
CA ASP A 28 14.08 -5.67 2.38
C ASP A 28 13.03 -6.03 3.45
N ARG A 29 12.91 -5.22 4.51
CA ARG A 29 12.11 -5.52 5.69
C ARG A 29 11.53 -4.27 6.35
N ALA A 30 10.30 -4.37 6.83
CA ALA A 30 9.64 -3.31 7.58
C ALA A 30 8.78 -3.87 8.70
N SER A 31 8.57 -3.06 9.75
CA SER A 31 7.53 -3.33 10.75
C SER A 31 6.25 -2.56 10.40
N ILE A 32 5.09 -3.13 10.77
CA ILE A 32 3.78 -2.55 10.49
C ILE A 32 2.85 -2.72 11.69
N PHE A 33 2.07 -1.70 12.02
CA PHE A 33 1.05 -1.80 13.05
C PHE A 33 -0.11 -2.68 12.57
N SER A 34 -0.41 -3.75 13.30
CA SER A 34 -1.47 -4.70 12.96
C SER A 34 -2.86 -4.23 13.39
N ASN A 35 -3.31 -3.09 12.89
CA ASN A 35 -4.65 -2.53 13.19
C ASN A 35 -5.56 -2.43 11.95
N GLY A 36 -5.14 -2.98 10.82
CA GLY A 36 -5.83 -2.92 9.53
C GLY A 36 -5.96 -1.52 8.92
N MET A 37 -5.39 -0.49 9.56
CA MET A 37 -5.38 0.88 9.03
C MET A 37 -4.01 1.25 8.49
N HIS A 38 -2.93 0.96 9.22
CA HIS A 38 -1.59 1.32 8.79
C HIS A 38 -1.17 0.54 7.56
N GLN A 39 -0.57 1.25 6.60
CA GLN A 39 -0.12 0.72 5.33
C GLN A 39 1.39 0.84 5.18
N VAL A 40 2.04 -0.23 4.72
CA VAL A 40 3.42 -0.21 4.22
C VAL A 40 3.38 -0.17 2.70
N ILE A 41 4.25 0.66 2.11
CA ILE A 41 4.32 0.83 0.66
C ILE A 41 5.31 -0.18 0.07
N ILE A 42 4.82 -1.01 -0.84
CA ILE A 42 5.61 -1.92 -1.66
C ILE A 42 5.53 -1.45 -3.10
N ASP A 43 6.67 -1.33 -3.76
CA ASP A 43 6.76 -1.07 -5.19
C ASP A 43 7.16 -2.37 -5.92
N VAL A 44 6.38 -2.74 -6.92
CA VAL A 44 6.71 -3.79 -7.89
C VAL A 44 7.25 -3.14 -9.15
N TYR A 45 8.38 -3.61 -9.65
CA TYR A 45 8.93 -3.18 -10.93
C TYR A 45 8.79 -4.31 -11.94
N ILE A 46 8.24 -4.00 -13.11
CA ILE A 46 7.96 -4.97 -14.17
C ILE A 46 8.44 -4.44 -15.51
N GLN A 47 9.10 -5.31 -16.29
CA GLN A 47 9.45 -5.05 -17.69
C GLN A 47 8.64 -5.98 -18.60
N PRO A 48 7.54 -5.52 -19.19
CA PRO A 48 6.79 -6.30 -20.17
C PRO A 48 7.56 -6.45 -21.48
N ILE A 49 7.36 -7.58 -22.15
CA ILE A 49 7.89 -7.86 -23.49
C ILE A 49 6.81 -8.29 -24.48
N ASP A 50 7.02 -8.03 -25.76
CA ASP A 50 6.16 -8.51 -26.85
C ASP A 50 6.50 -9.96 -27.26
N LYS A 51 5.76 -10.51 -28.24
CA LYS A 51 6.01 -11.87 -28.80
C LYS A 51 7.39 -12.02 -29.45
N ASN A 52 8.02 -10.91 -29.83
CA ASN A 52 9.36 -10.89 -30.42
C ASN A 52 10.46 -10.69 -29.36
N ARG A 53 10.10 -10.70 -28.07
CA ARG A 53 10.98 -10.45 -26.92
C ARG A 53 11.56 -9.03 -26.85
N ASN A 54 10.91 -8.07 -27.48
CA ASN A 54 11.27 -6.66 -27.32
C ASN A 54 10.61 -6.10 -26.06
N ASN A 55 11.35 -5.30 -25.30
CA ASN A 55 10.81 -4.52 -24.19
C ASN A 55 9.77 -3.53 -24.72
N ILE A 56 8.60 -3.52 -24.10
CA ILE A 56 7.52 -2.60 -24.43
C ILE A 56 7.02 -1.89 -23.17
N SER A 57 6.43 -0.71 -23.36
CA SER A 57 5.67 -0.04 -22.32
C SER A 57 4.22 -0.44 -22.42
N VAL A 58 3.64 -0.87 -21.30
CA VAL A 58 2.22 -1.24 -21.20
C VAL A 58 1.55 -0.25 -20.26
N PRO A 59 0.29 0.17 -20.49
CA PRO A 59 -0.45 0.95 -19.51
C PRO A 59 -0.57 0.20 -18.17
N ASP A 60 -0.35 0.88 -17.05
CA ASP A 60 -0.39 0.26 -15.72
C ASP A 60 -1.72 -0.48 -15.44
N LYS A 61 -2.83 0.03 -15.98
CA LYS A 61 -4.15 -0.61 -15.87
C LYS A 61 -4.20 -2.04 -16.41
N ASP A 62 -3.43 -2.35 -17.44
CA ASP A 62 -3.43 -3.66 -18.10
C ASP A 62 -2.50 -4.64 -17.37
N ILE A 63 -1.50 -4.11 -16.65
CA ILE A 63 -0.62 -4.86 -15.76
C ILE A 63 -1.35 -5.20 -14.47
N VAL A 64 -1.99 -4.21 -13.83
CA VAL A 64 -2.62 -4.30 -12.51
C VAL A 64 -3.66 -5.43 -12.42
N VAL A 65 -4.42 -5.66 -13.49
CA VAL A 65 -5.43 -6.75 -13.52
C VAL A 65 -4.83 -8.15 -13.51
N ASN A 66 -3.53 -8.27 -13.81
CA ASN A 66 -2.79 -9.53 -13.88
C ASN A 66 -1.67 -9.61 -12.83
N LEU A 67 -1.62 -8.65 -11.90
CA LEU A 67 -0.56 -8.52 -10.90
C LEU A 67 -1.11 -8.82 -9.51
N TYR A 68 -0.42 -9.69 -8.78
CA TYR A 68 -0.84 -10.15 -7.46
C TYR A 68 0.32 -10.13 -6.48
N LEU A 69 0.06 -9.73 -5.25
CA LEU A 69 0.98 -10.00 -4.13
C LEU A 69 0.67 -11.39 -3.57
N ILE A 70 1.70 -12.18 -3.34
CA ILE A 70 1.59 -13.57 -2.87
C ILE A 70 2.45 -13.78 -1.62
N ASP A 71 2.15 -14.82 -0.84
CA ASP A 71 3.11 -15.37 0.12
C ASP A 71 4.30 -15.97 -0.63
N PHE A 72 5.52 -15.56 -0.26
CA PHE A 72 6.74 -16.08 -0.89
C PHE A 72 6.84 -17.62 -0.78
N ASN A 73 6.48 -18.20 0.36
CA ASN A 73 6.69 -19.64 0.59
C ASN A 73 5.57 -20.50 0.02
N THR A 74 4.31 -20.04 0.11
CA THR A 74 3.15 -20.86 -0.28
C THR A 74 2.62 -20.53 -1.68
N GLY A 75 2.96 -19.37 -2.24
CA GLY A 75 2.38 -18.87 -3.48
C GLY A 75 0.93 -18.40 -3.34
N GLU A 76 0.35 -18.48 -2.14
CA GLU A 76 -1.04 -18.06 -1.90
C GLU A 76 -1.18 -16.54 -2.05
N GLU A 77 -2.21 -16.13 -2.79
CA GLU A 77 -2.53 -14.72 -2.99
C GLU A 77 -2.88 -14.03 -1.66
N ILE A 78 -2.29 -12.86 -1.44
CA ILE A 78 -2.67 -11.96 -0.34
C ILE A 78 -4.00 -11.30 -0.73
N CYS A 79 -4.97 -11.20 0.18
CA CYS A 79 -6.27 -10.65 -0.20
C CYS A 79 -6.17 -9.23 -0.79
N TYR A 80 -6.79 -8.99 -1.94
CA TYR A 80 -6.95 -7.65 -2.50
C TYR A 80 -8.15 -6.93 -1.87
N ASN A 81 -7.90 -5.72 -1.34
CA ASN A 81 -8.90 -4.78 -0.85
C ASN A 81 -9.92 -5.36 0.14
N CYS A 82 -9.49 -6.26 1.03
CA CYS A 82 -10.33 -6.82 2.08
C CYS A 82 -10.64 -5.75 3.14
N CYS A 83 -11.91 -5.55 3.49
CA CYS A 83 -12.34 -4.58 4.51
C CYS A 83 -12.18 -5.14 5.93
N LEU A 84 -11.90 -4.30 6.92
CA LEU A 84 -11.78 -4.69 8.34
C LEU A 84 -12.95 -5.53 8.87
N GLU A 85 -14.16 -5.31 8.35
CA GLU A 85 -15.39 -5.94 8.84
C GLU A 85 -15.55 -7.40 8.41
N SER A 86 -14.86 -7.85 7.36
CA SER A 86 -15.00 -9.24 6.87
C SER A 86 -14.34 -10.28 7.77
N GLY A 87 -13.37 -9.90 8.60
CA GLY A 87 -12.73 -10.77 9.62
C GLY A 87 -11.91 -11.96 9.12
N ASP A 88 -12.08 -12.39 7.87
CA ASP A 88 -11.56 -13.67 7.34
C ASP A 88 -10.13 -13.60 6.78
N TYR A 89 -9.50 -12.43 6.78
CA TYR A 89 -8.15 -12.23 6.25
C TYR A 89 -7.18 -11.76 7.34
N LYS A 90 -5.88 -12.01 7.12
CA LYS A 90 -4.81 -11.53 8.01
C LYS A 90 -4.02 -10.39 7.40
N TRP A 91 -3.78 -10.50 6.10
CA TRP A 91 -3.00 -9.55 5.29
C TRP A 91 -3.83 -9.17 4.09
N SER A 92 -3.78 -7.89 3.72
CA SER A 92 -4.42 -7.40 2.52
C SER A 92 -3.61 -6.25 1.91
N TYR A 93 -3.86 -5.96 0.64
CA TYR A 93 -3.25 -4.83 -0.04
C TYR A 93 -4.27 -4.07 -0.89
N ALA A 94 -3.96 -2.81 -1.18
CA ALA A 94 -4.73 -1.96 -2.07
C ALA A 94 -3.80 -1.20 -3.03
N TYR A 95 -4.35 -0.67 -4.12
CA TYR A 95 -3.63 0.19 -5.07
C TYR A 95 -3.66 1.68 -4.69
N SER A 96 -4.50 2.05 -3.71
CA SER A 96 -4.65 3.42 -3.22
C SER A 96 -4.33 3.51 -1.73
N SER A 97 -3.70 4.62 -1.34
CA SER A 97 -3.48 4.92 0.07
C SER A 97 -4.81 5.24 0.77
N ASN A 98 -4.94 4.82 2.02
CA ASN A 98 -6.00 5.27 2.92
C ASN A 98 -5.58 6.47 3.79
N GLY A 99 -4.40 7.05 3.54
CA GLY A 99 -3.82 8.15 4.32
C GLY A 99 -2.98 7.73 5.52
N PHE A 100 -2.95 6.45 5.91
CA PHE A 100 -2.19 5.93 7.06
C PHE A 100 -0.93 5.17 6.63
N THR A 101 -0.09 5.76 5.81
CA THR A 101 1.17 5.13 5.38
C THR A 101 2.27 5.32 6.40
N THR A 102 2.86 4.22 6.89
CA THR A 102 3.97 4.25 7.85
C THR A 102 5.05 3.27 7.37
N SER A 103 6.32 3.70 7.33
CA SER A 103 7.45 2.77 7.33
C SER A 103 8.08 2.83 8.71
N ILE A 104 8.06 1.71 9.43
CA ILE A 104 8.79 1.56 10.69
C ILE A 104 10.03 0.75 10.37
N PRO A 105 11.21 1.38 10.33
CA PRO A 105 12.44 0.66 10.05
C PRO A 105 12.65 -0.44 11.11
N PHE A 106 13.06 -1.61 10.64
CA PHE A 106 13.35 -2.75 11.49
C PHE A 106 14.59 -2.42 12.35
N SER A 107 14.43 -2.33 13.66
CA SER A 107 15.44 -1.74 14.56
C SER A 107 16.75 -2.53 14.72
N ASN A 108 17.04 -3.55 13.90
CA ASN A 108 18.20 -4.42 14.09
C ASN A 108 18.94 -4.88 12.81
N SER A 109 18.68 -4.33 11.62
CA SER A 109 19.38 -4.81 10.41
C SER A 109 20.55 -3.92 10.01
N SER A 110 21.73 -4.24 10.53
CA SER A 110 22.99 -4.03 9.80
C SER A 110 23.05 -5.08 8.68
N PHE A 111 22.29 -4.87 7.60
CA PHE A 111 22.34 -5.72 6.42
C PHE A 111 22.79 -4.88 5.22
N LYS A 112 23.84 -5.36 4.54
CA LYS A 112 24.46 -4.69 3.40
C LYS A 112 23.47 -4.65 2.25
N GLN A 113 23.25 -3.45 1.71
CA GLN A 113 22.71 -3.22 0.38
C GLN A 113 23.35 -4.21 -0.62
N GLN A 114 22.57 -5.17 -1.10
CA GLN A 114 22.73 -5.71 -2.43
C GLN A 114 21.53 -5.23 -3.24
N SER A 115 21.60 -3.99 -3.71
CA SER A 115 20.87 -3.61 -4.91
C SER A 115 21.84 -2.87 -5.81
N SER A 116 22.21 -3.55 -6.90
CA SER A 116 22.84 -2.96 -8.07
C SER A 116 22.07 -1.69 -8.43
N GLN A 117 22.72 -0.56 -8.19
CA GLN A 117 22.24 0.77 -8.54
C GLN A 117 22.08 0.88 -10.05
N LYS A 118 20.83 0.88 -10.51
CA LYS A 118 20.39 1.64 -11.68
C LYS A 118 18.88 1.82 -11.60
N GLU A 119 18.41 3.05 -11.51
CA GLU A 119 17.04 3.37 -11.89
C GLU A 119 16.91 3.05 -13.38
N GLU A 120 16.40 1.87 -13.69
CA GLU A 120 16.19 1.45 -15.06
C GLU A 120 14.98 2.20 -15.60
N LYS A 121 15.24 3.18 -16.47
CA LYS A 121 14.29 4.08 -17.14
C LYS A 121 13.15 3.40 -17.93
N HIS A 122 13.05 2.08 -17.91
CA HIS A 122 12.16 1.31 -18.78
C HIS A 122 11.18 0.37 -18.05
N LYS A 123 11.28 0.24 -16.73
CA LYS A 123 10.37 -0.59 -15.93
C LYS A 123 9.13 0.18 -15.51
N ASN A 124 7.95 -0.43 -15.68
CA ASN A 124 6.73 0.03 -15.04
C ASN A 124 6.87 -0.17 -13.53
N ARG A 125 6.38 0.78 -12.74
CA ARG A 125 6.38 0.72 -11.28
C ARG A 125 4.94 0.71 -10.80
N ILE A 126 4.49 -0.41 -10.24
CA ILE A 126 3.17 -0.55 -9.65
C ILE A 126 3.29 -0.50 -8.14
N ARG A 127 2.56 0.42 -7.51
CA ARG A 127 2.60 0.65 -6.07
C ARG A 127 1.44 -0.04 -5.37
N HIS A 128 1.77 -0.78 -4.31
CA HIS A 128 0.83 -1.45 -3.42
C HIS A 128 0.94 -0.89 -2.00
N TYR A 129 -0.20 -0.87 -1.31
CA TYR A 129 -0.32 -0.46 0.08
C TYR A 129 -0.78 -1.65 0.92
N VAL A 130 0.14 -2.28 1.63
CA VAL A 130 -0.12 -3.51 2.41
C VAL A 130 -0.46 -3.19 3.85
N TYR A 131 -1.50 -3.83 4.38
CA TYR A 131 -1.97 -3.71 5.75
C TYR A 131 -2.32 -5.08 6.34
N CYS A 132 -2.41 -5.16 7.67
CA CYS A 132 -2.72 -6.41 8.36
C CYS A 132 -3.61 -6.22 9.60
N LEU A 133 -4.43 -7.24 9.88
CA LEU A 133 -5.29 -7.29 11.05
C LEU A 133 -4.51 -7.71 12.30
N PRO A 134 -5.05 -7.47 13.52
CA PRO A 134 -4.44 -7.93 14.77
C PRO A 134 -4.15 -9.44 14.81
N SER A 135 -4.94 -10.25 14.08
CA SER A 135 -4.76 -11.70 13.95
C SER A 135 -3.46 -12.11 13.23
N ALA A 136 -2.74 -11.17 12.61
CA ALA A 136 -1.42 -11.39 12.03
C ALA A 136 -0.27 -11.29 13.05
N LEU A 137 -0.51 -10.76 14.26
CA LEU A 137 0.54 -10.51 15.27
C LEU A 137 1.44 -11.72 15.51
N GLY A 138 2.75 -11.45 15.61
CA GLY A 138 3.78 -12.47 15.87
C GLY A 138 4.11 -13.38 14.68
N LYS A 139 3.52 -13.15 13.50
CA LYS A 139 3.80 -13.92 12.28
C LYS A 139 4.30 -12.99 11.19
N ASP A 140 5.61 -13.03 10.96
CA ASP A 140 6.24 -12.33 9.85
C ASP A 140 5.64 -12.84 8.52
N LYS A 141 5.46 -11.92 7.56
CA LYS A 141 4.90 -12.21 6.25
C LYS A 141 5.93 -11.90 5.18
N PRO A 142 6.53 -12.92 4.53
CA PRO A 142 7.35 -12.72 3.36
C PRO A 142 6.42 -12.56 2.15
N ILE A 143 6.49 -11.40 1.51
CA ILE A 143 5.63 -11.01 0.38
C ILE A 143 6.46 -11.06 -0.89
N ALA A 144 5.99 -11.83 -1.86
CA ALA A 144 6.51 -11.88 -3.22
C ALA A 144 5.44 -11.38 -4.21
N VAL A 145 5.77 -11.43 -5.49
CA VAL A 145 4.88 -10.96 -6.55
C VAL A 145 4.68 -12.05 -7.61
N LEU A 146 3.46 -12.11 -8.14
CA LEU A 146 3.03 -12.98 -9.23
C LEU A 146 2.42 -12.12 -10.34
N VAL A 147 2.82 -12.37 -11.58
CA VAL A 147 2.24 -11.78 -12.79
C VAL A 147 1.70 -12.90 -13.68
N LYS A 148 0.44 -12.78 -14.10
CA LYS A 148 -0.18 -13.69 -15.08
C LYS A 148 -0.14 -13.07 -16.47
N ALA A 149 0.91 -13.35 -17.22
CA ALA A 149 1.06 -12.89 -18.60
C ALA A 149 0.44 -13.89 -19.59
N PRO A 150 0.22 -13.50 -20.86
CA PRO A 150 -0.31 -14.42 -21.86
C PRO A 150 0.53 -15.69 -22.13
N ASP A 151 1.83 -15.67 -21.88
CA ASP A 151 2.70 -16.85 -22.00
C ASP A 151 2.74 -17.73 -20.74
N GLY A 152 2.27 -17.23 -19.59
CA GLY A 152 2.25 -17.99 -18.34
C GLY A 152 2.33 -17.13 -17.07
N GLU A 153 2.62 -17.82 -15.97
CA GLU A 153 2.82 -17.22 -14.66
C GLU A 153 4.31 -16.89 -14.45
N HIS A 154 4.58 -15.67 -14.00
CA HIS A 154 5.91 -15.16 -13.71
C HIS A 154 5.96 -14.71 -12.25
N SER A 155 6.91 -15.21 -11.46
CA SER A 155 6.88 -15.03 -10.00
C SER A 155 8.25 -14.81 -9.39
N THR A 156 8.30 -14.00 -8.33
CA THR A 156 9.47 -13.88 -7.45
C THR A 156 9.39 -14.76 -6.19
N GLY A 157 8.33 -15.58 -6.09
CA GLY A 157 8.11 -16.52 -5.00
C GLY A 157 9.12 -17.68 -4.99
N LEU A 158 9.01 -18.56 -3.99
CA LEU A 158 9.80 -19.77 -3.90
C LEU A 158 9.59 -20.65 -5.15
N ASN A 159 10.69 -21.01 -5.84
CA ASN A 159 10.69 -21.67 -7.15
C ASN A 159 10.13 -20.82 -8.32
N GLY A 160 10.03 -19.51 -8.18
CA GLY A 160 9.66 -18.59 -9.25
C GLY A 160 10.73 -18.50 -10.35
N ASP A 161 10.31 -18.21 -11.57
CA ASP A 161 11.15 -18.09 -12.76
C ASP A 161 11.86 -16.73 -12.89
N GLN A 162 11.43 -15.73 -12.11
CA GLN A 162 12.03 -14.39 -12.08
C GLN A 162 13.07 -14.20 -10.96
N GLY A 163 13.45 -15.29 -10.29
CA GLY A 163 14.37 -15.29 -9.15
C GLY A 163 13.66 -15.10 -7.81
N GLU A 164 14.27 -15.61 -6.74
CA GLU A 164 13.68 -15.58 -5.41
C GLU A 164 13.91 -14.22 -4.73
N GLU A 165 12.93 -13.32 -4.83
CA GLU A 165 12.95 -11.98 -4.21
C GLU A 165 11.63 -11.74 -3.44
N PHE A 166 11.75 -11.26 -2.20
CA PHE A 166 10.61 -10.95 -1.35
C PHE A 166 10.92 -9.78 -0.41
N VAL A 167 9.87 -9.17 0.13
CA VAL A 167 9.95 -8.22 1.26
C VAL A 167 9.36 -8.83 2.52
N LEU A 168 9.99 -8.61 3.67
CA LEU A 168 9.57 -9.19 4.95
C LEU A 168 8.83 -8.15 5.80
N LEU A 169 7.54 -8.39 6.07
CA LEU A 169 6.76 -7.53 6.96
C LEU A 169 6.56 -8.16 8.33
N ARG A 170 6.93 -7.44 9.40
CA ARG A 170 6.69 -7.85 10.79
C ARG A 170 5.52 -7.08 11.40
N PRO A 171 4.43 -7.74 11.76
CA PRO A 171 3.33 -7.10 12.46
C PRO A 171 3.73 -6.82 13.92
N ILE A 172 3.50 -5.58 14.36
CA ILE A 172 3.70 -5.13 15.73
C ILE A 172 2.40 -4.61 16.33
N TYR A 173 2.31 -4.61 17.65
CA TYR A 173 1.14 -4.09 18.37
C TYR A 173 0.86 -2.65 17.99
N ALA A 174 -0.38 -2.39 17.59
CA ALA A 174 -0.87 -1.03 17.44
C ALA A 174 -0.80 -0.30 18.78
N ARG A 175 -0.24 0.91 18.77
CA ARG A 175 -0.34 1.79 19.92
C ARG A 175 -1.81 2.18 20.09
N GLN A 176 -2.37 1.86 21.25
CA GLN A 176 -3.66 2.40 21.65
C GLN A 176 -3.41 3.82 22.15
N TYR A 177 -4.18 4.77 21.62
CA TYR A 177 -4.17 6.16 22.08
C TYR A 177 -5.42 6.38 22.94
N SER A 178 -5.27 7.05 24.08
CA SER A 178 -6.40 7.51 24.88
C SER A 178 -6.73 8.97 24.56
N LEU A 179 -7.80 9.51 25.18
CA LEU A 179 -8.07 10.95 25.12
C LEU A 179 -6.93 11.78 25.74
N ASP A 180 -6.15 11.20 26.66
CA ASP A 180 -5.00 11.89 27.28
C ASP A 180 -3.84 12.09 26.30
N ASP A 181 -3.83 11.34 25.19
CA ASP A 181 -2.87 11.47 24.10
C ASP A 181 -3.27 12.55 23.08
N MET A 182 -4.45 13.16 23.24
CA MET A 182 -5.03 14.12 22.30
C MET A 182 -5.11 15.52 22.93
N ASP A 183 -4.69 16.53 22.17
CA ASP A 183 -5.01 17.92 22.44
C ASP A 183 -6.39 18.25 21.84
N MET A 184 -7.24 18.88 22.65
CA MET A 184 -8.57 19.31 22.26
C MET A 184 -8.64 20.83 22.27
N GLN A 185 -9.00 21.43 21.13
CA GLN A 185 -9.24 22.86 21.01
C GLN A 185 -10.70 23.11 20.65
N ALA A 186 -11.45 23.71 21.58
CA ALA A 186 -12.80 24.19 21.31
C ALA A 186 -12.76 25.64 20.84
N VAL A 187 -13.36 25.91 19.68
CA VAL A 187 -13.52 27.27 19.13
C VAL A 187 -15.01 27.58 19.08
N LEU A 188 -15.41 28.61 19.82
CA LEU A 188 -16.74 29.19 19.73
C LEU A 188 -16.77 30.14 18.53
N GLN A 189 -17.64 29.83 17.57
CA GLN A 189 -17.87 30.65 16.38
C GLN A 189 -19.28 31.24 16.46
N ASP A 190 -19.36 32.57 16.37
CA ASP A 190 -20.63 33.29 16.20
C ASP A 190 -21.09 33.11 14.75
N LEU A 191 -22.22 32.43 14.55
CA LEU A 191 -22.71 32.08 13.22
C LEU A 191 -23.58 33.17 12.58
N HIS A 192 -24.13 34.12 13.36
CA HIS A 192 -24.71 35.41 12.92
C HIS A 192 -25.53 36.07 14.04
N LYS A 193 -25.54 37.41 14.07
CA LYS A 193 -26.54 38.23 14.76
C LYS A 193 -27.65 38.65 13.79
N TYR A 194 -28.87 38.15 13.99
CA TYR A 194 -30.07 38.68 13.32
C TYR A 194 -30.87 39.56 14.29
N ASN A 195 -31.18 40.81 13.91
CA ASN A 195 -32.17 41.65 14.60
C ASN A 195 -33.58 41.19 14.16
N ALA A 196 -34.60 41.00 15.01
CA ALA A 196 -35.10 41.95 16.00
C ALA A 196 -35.77 41.30 17.24
N LYS A 197 -35.44 40.03 17.57
CA LYS A 197 -35.74 39.37 18.85
C LYS A 197 -34.56 38.46 19.15
N GLU A 198 -33.65 38.95 19.98
CA GLU A 198 -32.26 38.50 20.05
C GLU A 198 -32.12 37.06 20.57
N PHE A 199 -31.89 36.12 19.67
CA PHE A 199 -31.28 34.84 20.01
C PHE A 199 -29.93 34.80 19.31
N THR A 200 -28.85 34.67 20.08
CA THR A 200 -27.51 34.46 19.52
C THR A 200 -27.30 32.97 19.32
N VAL A 201 -26.94 32.56 18.11
CA VAL A 201 -26.62 31.16 17.80
C VAL A 201 -25.11 31.01 17.80
N PHE A 202 -24.59 30.29 18.78
CA PHE A 202 -23.19 29.90 18.84
C PHE A 202 -23.04 28.49 18.27
N ALA A 203 -22.04 28.28 17.42
CA ALA A 203 -21.51 26.95 17.17
C ALA A 203 -20.22 26.78 17.97
N GLN A 204 -20.09 25.65 18.65
CA GLN A 204 -18.83 25.23 19.25
C GLN A 204 -18.23 24.13 18.37
N ASN A 205 -17.17 24.48 17.65
CA ASN A 205 -16.41 23.51 16.87
C ASN A 205 -15.29 22.96 17.76
N THR A 206 -15.26 21.64 17.93
CA THR A 206 -14.20 20.95 18.67
C THR A 206 -13.23 20.34 17.67
N TYR A 207 -11.99 20.80 17.70
CA TYR A 207 -10.87 20.26 16.94
C TYR A 207 -10.04 19.36 17.83
N LEU A 208 -9.63 18.22 17.29
CA LEU A 208 -8.80 17.24 17.98
C LEU A 208 -7.51 17.03 17.19
N SER A 209 -6.39 17.09 17.89
CA SER A 209 -5.06 16.79 17.37
C SER A 209 -4.33 15.87 18.34
N PHE A 210 -3.34 15.10 17.86
CA PHE A 210 -2.45 14.41 18.79
C PHE A 210 -1.59 15.41 19.55
N SER A 211 -1.38 15.16 20.84
CA SER A 211 -0.57 16.06 21.66
C SER A 211 0.88 16.09 21.18
N GLU A 212 1.55 17.23 21.27
CA GLU A 212 3.01 17.29 20.99
C GLU A 212 3.83 16.40 21.95
N LYS A 213 3.25 16.02 23.09
CA LYS A 213 3.82 15.07 24.06
C LYS A 213 3.77 13.63 23.56
N THR A 214 2.86 13.31 22.64
CA THR A 214 2.92 12.08 21.87
C THR A 214 3.96 12.18 20.75
N THR A 215 5.23 12.32 21.12
CA THR A 215 6.33 12.01 20.21
C THR A 215 6.31 10.50 19.95
N ASP A 216 5.55 10.06 18.96
CA ASP A 216 5.93 8.85 18.25
C ASP A 216 6.79 9.26 17.05
N GLN A 217 7.88 8.53 16.88
CA GLN A 217 8.88 8.78 15.84
C GLN A 217 8.39 8.38 14.43
N TYR A 218 7.08 8.13 14.25
CA TYR A 218 6.54 7.40 13.10
C TYR A 218 5.48 8.18 12.28
N GLY A 219 5.39 9.50 12.49
CA GLY A 219 4.73 10.42 11.56
C GLY A 219 3.29 10.78 11.92
N SER A 220 2.80 11.86 11.31
CA SER A 220 1.50 12.49 11.58
C SER A 220 0.31 11.58 11.22
N ARG A 221 -0.71 11.53 12.09
CA ARG A 221 -1.93 10.72 11.89
C ARG A 221 -3.19 11.54 12.12
N TYR A 222 -4.25 11.25 11.37
CA TYR A 222 -5.55 11.90 11.52
C TYR A 222 -6.56 10.95 12.18
N VAL A 223 -7.31 11.47 13.16
CA VAL A 223 -8.44 10.76 13.79
C VAL A 223 -9.73 11.21 13.10
N LYS A 224 -10.56 10.27 12.66
CA LYS A 224 -11.90 10.56 12.13
C LYS A 224 -12.96 10.14 13.15
N PHE A 225 -13.84 11.07 13.53
CA PHE A 225 -15.00 10.77 14.39
C PHE A 225 -16.23 10.43 13.54
N ILE A 226 -17.03 9.49 14.05
CA ILE A 226 -18.42 9.26 13.66
C ILE A 226 -19.27 10.02 14.68
N HIS A 227 -20.12 10.94 14.21
CA HIS A 227 -21.11 11.59 15.05
C HIS A 227 -22.35 10.69 15.18
N TYR A 228 -22.90 10.63 16.40
CA TYR A 228 -24.25 10.14 16.68
C TYR A 228 -25.23 11.30 16.65
#